data_AF-A0ABD2M8F7-F1
#
_entry.id   AF-A0ABD2M8F7-F1
#
_cell.length_a   1.000
_cell.length_b   1.000
_cell.length_c   1.000
_cell.angle_alpha   90.00
_cell.angle_beta   90.00
_cell.angle_gamma   90.00
#
_symmetry.space_group_name_H-M   'P 1'
#
loop_
_entity.id
_entity.type
_entity.pdbx_description
1 polymer ?
#
loop_
_entity_poly.entity_id
_entity_poly.type
_entity_poly.pdbx_seq_one_letter_code
_entity_poly.pdbx_strand_id
1 'polypeptide(L)'
;MFMAVDDSNNVDQQKKESNTLSIRTDKLLSVPFNGEETSENTSQQQQQQTPIALPTSSSKILSKQHPLKTKWNFWFLNNKKKDMDWLERLSKVCTVSTVEEFWAFFDNIHPPSGMYGCDYNFFRDGIEPLWEVAQNKDGGRLVIQVDKQRNELLDGWWMEFLLACIGEQFGDDSDQVCGAVCNIRNKGSKISIWTTNASEEDKNRRIGHVLKDRLQASGGLKPIKINFEDHEVVQQKTSSAIPCRFMI
;
A
#
# COMPACT_ATOMS: atom_id res chain seq x y z
N MET A 1 2.65 -34.52 -59.62
CA MET A 1 3.04 -34.86 -58.24
C MET A 1 3.09 -33.53 -57.49
N PHE A 2 2.11 -33.09 -56.71
CA PHE A 2 1.12 -33.76 -55.88
C PHE A 2 -0.32 -33.24 -56.11
N MET A 3 -1.28 -34.05 -55.69
CA MET A 3 -2.73 -33.91 -55.85
C MET A 3 -3.36 -32.88 -54.90
N ALA A 4 -4.51 -32.36 -55.31
CA ALA A 4 -5.55 -31.78 -54.46
C ALA A 4 -6.29 -32.87 -53.66
N VAL A 5 -6.77 -32.55 -52.46
CA VAL A 5 -8.08 -33.01 -51.94
C VAL A 5 -8.66 -31.92 -51.03
N ASP A 6 -9.98 -31.81 -51.16
CA ASP A 6 -10.91 -30.80 -50.69
C ASP A 6 -11.54 -31.13 -49.33
N ASP A 7 -12.20 -30.10 -48.80
CA ASP A 7 -13.21 -29.96 -47.75
C ASP A 7 -13.77 -31.17 -46.95
N SER A 8 -13.93 -30.96 -45.63
CA SER A 8 -15.03 -31.50 -44.83
C SER A 8 -15.21 -30.77 -43.49
N ASN A 9 -16.46 -30.35 -43.27
CA ASN A 9 -17.03 -29.55 -42.19
C ASN A 9 -17.22 -30.28 -40.84
N ASN A 10 -17.04 -29.48 -39.77
CA ASN A 10 -17.94 -29.28 -38.63
C ASN A 10 -18.18 -30.37 -37.56
N VAL A 11 -18.46 -29.84 -36.36
CA VAL A 11 -19.06 -30.43 -35.15
C VAL A 11 -18.06 -30.96 -34.12
N ASP A 12 -17.68 -30.10 -33.16
CA ASP A 12 -18.07 -30.36 -31.78
C ASP A 12 -17.94 -29.10 -30.90
N GLN A 13 -19.11 -28.59 -30.50
CA GLN A 13 -19.30 -27.69 -29.37
C GLN A 13 -19.18 -28.51 -28.09
N GLN A 14 -18.24 -28.15 -27.22
CA GLN A 14 -18.38 -28.43 -25.78
C GLN A 14 -18.15 -27.16 -24.98
N LYS A 15 -19.27 -26.66 -24.46
CA LYS A 15 -19.38 -25.80 -23.29
C LYS A 15 -18.40 -26.24 -22.21
N LYS A 16 -17.51 -25.35 -21.77
CA LYS A 16 -16.94 -25.41 -20.43
C LYS A 16 -17.55 -24.29 -19.61
N GLU A 17 -18.32 -24.74 -18.62
CA GLU A 17 -19.08 -23.95 -17.68
C GLU A 17 -18.17 -23.02 -16.87
N SER A 18 -18.71 -21.84 -16.65
CA SER A 18 -18.21 -20.81 -15.74
C SER A 18 -18.03 -21.36 -14.33
N ASN A 19 -16.87 -21.10 -13.72
CA ASN A 19 -16.74 -21.21 -12.27
C ASN A 19 -16.18 -19.88 -11.75
N THR A 20 -17.07 -18.89 -11.69
CA THR A 20 -16.83 -17.62 -11.00
C THR A 20 -17.08 -17.86 -9.52
N LEU A 21 -16.01 -18.00 -8.72
CA LEU A 21 -16.09 -17.91 -7.27
C LEU A 21 -16.27 -16.44 -6.89
N SER A 22 -17.53 -15.99 -6.82
CA SER A 22 -17.86 -14.74 -6.14
C SER A 22 -17.94 -15.03 -4.64
N ILE A 23 -16.98 -14.51 -3.88
CA ILE A 23 -17.09 -14.49 -2.42
C ILE A 23 -17.99 -13.30 -2.08
N ARG A 24 -19.21 -13.65 -1.72
CA ARG A 24 -20.31 -12.76 -1.33
C ARG A 24 -20.20 -12.51 0.17
N THR A 25 -19.51 -11.44 0.58
CA THR A 25 -19.57 -10.95 1.97
C THR A 25 -20.67 -9.91 2.10
N ASP A 26 -21.92 -10.36 2.16
CA ASP A 26 -23.04 -9.55 2.62
C ASP A 26 -24.05 -10.47 3.30
N LYS A 27 -23.98 -10.53 4.64
CA LYS A 27 -25.08 -10.94 5.52
C LYS A 27 -24.67 -10.80 6.98
N LEU A 28 -24.90 -9.62 7.54
CA LEU A 28 -25.11 -9.48 8.99
C LEU A 28 -25.94 -8.23 9.31
N LEU A 29 -27.08 -8.04 8.64
CA LEU A 29 -28.17 -7.19 9.11
C LEU A 29 -29.51 -7.73 8.59
N SER A 30 -30.31 -8.31 9.47
CA SER A 30 -31.78 -8.30 9.42
C SER A 30 -32.36 -9.16 10.55
N VAL A 31 -32.73 -8.51 11.65
CA VAL A 31 -33.71 -9.05 12.61
C VAL A 31 -35.08 -8.57 12.13
N PRO A 32 -36.09 -9.44 11.97
CA PRO A 32 -37.39 -9.03 11.46
C PRO A 32 -38.22 -8.31 12.53
N PHE A 33 -38.74 -7.14 12.16
CA PHE A 33 -39.76 -6.40 12.88
C PHE A 33 -41.13 -6.96 12.46
N ASN A 34 -41.81 -7.63 13.38
CA ASN A 34 -43.23 -7.97 13.25
C ASN A 34 -43.95 -7.29 14.43
N GLY A 35 -44.80 -6.32 14.11
CA GLY A 35 -45.67 -5.65 15.06
C GLY A 35 -47.11 -5.66 14.55
N GLU A 36 -48.02 -5.51 15.51
CA GLU A 36 -49.49 -5.51 15.46
C GLU A 36 -50.11 -6.89 15.76
N GLU A 37 -51.00 -7.06 16.74
CA GLU A 37 -51.94 -6.07 17.30
C GLU A 37 -52.52 -6.50 18.66
N THR A 38 -53.05 -5.51 19.39
CA THR A 38 -54.03 -5.56 20.49
C THR A 38 -53.59 -6.00 21.90
N SER A 39 -53.66 -5.06 22.85
CA SER A 39 -54.61 -5.12 23.98
C SER A 39 -54.45 -3.89 24.89
N GLU A 40 -55.51 -3.11 25.02
CA GLU A 40 -55.72 -2.16 26.11
C GLU A 40 -55.86 -2.92 27.45
N ASN A 41 -55.13 -2.52 28.49
CA ASN A 41 -55.77 -1.89 29.65
C ASN A 41 -54.79 -1.51 30.77
N THR A 42 -55.09 -0.33 31.29
CA THR A 42 -54.56 0.41 32.42
C THR A 42 -54.37 -0.40 33.70
N SER A 43 -53.24 -0.22 34.38
CA SER A 43 -53.16 -0.14 35.85
C SER A 43 -51.86 0.52 36.29
N GLN A 44 -52.02 1.62 37.04
CA GLN A 44 -50.95 2.43 37.63
C GLN A 44 -50.33 1.71 38.83
N GLN A 45 -49.01 1.60 38.90
CA GLN A 45 -48.26 1.59 40.16
C GLN A 45 -46.93 2.35 39.97
N GLN A 46 -46.76 3.43 40.74
CA GLN A 46 -45.51 4.16 40.90
C GLN A 46 -44.51 3.29 41.69
N GLN A 47 -43.37 2.98 41.09
CA GLN A 47 -42.17 2.56 41.82
C GLN A 47 -40.93 3.27 41.27
N GLN A 48 -40.06 3.64 42.22
CA GLN A 48 -38.92 4.54 42.11
C GLN A 48 -37.94 4.18 40.99
N GLN A 49 -37.54 5.20 40.21
CA GLN A 49 -36.40 5.11 39.32
C GLN A 49 -35.11 5.11 40.14
N THR A 50 -34.53 3.93 40.35
CA THR A 50 -33.07 3.82 40.47
C THR A 50 -32.48 3.92 39.06
N PRO A 51 -31.60 4.88 38.75
CA PRO A 51 -30.91 4.87 37.48
C PRO A 51 -30.02 3.62 37.43
N ILE A 52 -30.32 2.73 36.48
CA ILE A 52 -29.42 1.64 36.09
C ILE A 52 -28.16 2.32 35.57
N ALA A 53 -27.11 2.34 36.38
CA ALA A 53 -25.79 2.74 35.93
C ALA A 53 -25.40 1.80 34.79
N LEU A 54 -25.28 2.33 33.56
CA LEU A 54 -24.56 1.62 32.50
C LEU A 54 -23.17 1.27 33.06
N PRO A 55 -22.66 0.05 32.86
CA PRO A 55 -21.31 -0.26 33.25
C PRO A 55 -20.36 0.64 32.45
N THR A 56 -19.85 1.67 33.11
CA THR A 56 -18.82 2.63 32.65
C THR A 56 -17.45 1.95 32.56
N SER A 57 -17.38 0.82 31.85
CA SER A 57 -16.16 0.01 31.74
C SER A 57 -15.82 -0.37 30.29
N SER A 58 -16.42 0.29 29.30
CA SER A 58 -15.97 0.22 27.90
C SER A 58 -14.91 1.28 27.55
N SER A 59 -14.77 2.33 28.37
CA SER A 59 -13.89 3.47 28.05
C SER A 59 -12.39 3.22 28.29
N LYS A 60 -12.01 2.15 29.00
CA LYS A 60 -10.60 1.86 29.32
C LYS A 60 -9.85 1.07 28.23
N ILE A 61 -10.56 0.44 27.29
CA ILE A 61 -9.93 -0.32 26.20
C ILE A 61 -9.57 0.59 25.01
N LEU A 62 -10.18 1.78 24.90
CA LEU A 62 -9.96 2.74 23.81
C LEU A 62 -8.84 3.78 24.07
N SER A 63 -8.05 3.65 25.14
CA SER A 63 -7.14 4.73 25.54
C SER A 63 -5.64 4.39 25.51
N LYS A 64 -5.25 3.25 24.93
CA LYS A 64 -3.81 2.90 24.80
C LYS A 64 -3.45 2.77 23.33
N GLN A 65 -2.92 3.87 22.78
CA GLN A 65 -2.30 3.86 21.47
C GLN A 65 -0.97 3.08 21.50
N HIS A 66 -0.60 2.50 20.37
CA HIS A 66 0.64 1.74 20.21
C HIS A 66 1.67 2.63 19.48
N PRO A 67 2.66 3.19 20.20
CA PRO A 67 3.64 4.07 19.58
C PRO A 67 4.53 3.31 18.59
N LEU A 68 4.82 3.94 17.46
CA LEU A 68 5.82 3.46 16.52
C LEU A 68 7.22 3.76 17.06
N LYS A 69 8.22 2.93 16.69
CA LYS A 69 9.62 3.17 17.05
C LYS A 69 10.09 4.54 16.54
N THR A 70 9.63 4.90 15.35
CA THR A 70 9.94 6.18 14.69
C THR A 70 8.69 6.78 14.07
N LYS A 71 8.70 8.11 13.93
CA LYS A 71 7.63 8.85 13.27
C LYS A 71 7.85 8.84 11.76
N TRP A 72 6.75 8.87 11.02
CA TRP A 72 6.76 8.86 9.57
C TRP A 72 5.85 9.93 9.00
N ASN A 73 6.27 10.53 7.90
CA ASN A 73 5.57 11.59 7.19
C ASN A 73 5.09 11.07 5.84
N PHE A 74 3.81 11.23 5.56
CA PHE A 74 3.27 10.99 4.23
C PHE A 74 3.28 12.29 3.42
N TRP A 75 3.76 12.21 2.19
CA TRP A 75 3.79 13.31 1.23
C TRP A 75 3.15 12.89 -0.09
N PHE A 76 2.40 13.82 -0.67
CA PHE A 76 1.76 13.67 -1.97
C PHE A 76 2.43 14.58 -2.99
N LEU A 77 2.86 14.01 -4.12
CA LEU A 77 3.34 14.77 -5.28
C LEU A 77 2.29 14.74 -6.40
N ASN A 78 1.80 15.91 -6.81
CA ASN A 78 0.84 16.02 -7.89
C ASN A 78 1.50 16.29 -9.25
N ASN A 79 1.82 15.23 -10.00
CA ASN A 79 2.44 15.35 -11.33
C ASN A 79 1.47 15.78 -12.45
N LYS A 80 0.18 16.02 -12.15
CA LYS A 80 -0.79 16.54 -13.13
C LYS A 80 -0.63 18.06 -13.35
N LYS A 81 -0.18 18.79 -12.33
CA LYS A 81 0.05 20.25 -12.40
C LYS A 81 1.43 20.53 -13.00
N LYS A 82 1.56 20.48 -14.33
CA LYS A 82 2.87 20.64 -14.99
C LYS A 82 3.37 22.09 -15.05
N ASP A 83 2.48 23.02 -14.78
CA ASP A 83 2.67 24.47 -14.75
C ASP A 83 3.37 24.97 -13.48
N MET A 84 3.35 24.18 -12.41
CA MET A 84 4.01 24.50 -11.13
C MET A 84 5.40 23.88 -11.05
N ASP A 85 6.27 24.54 -10.26
CA ASP A 85 7.58 24.00 -9.93
C ASP A 85 7.46 22.69 -9.17
N TRP A 86 8.48 21.83 -9.31
CA TRP A 86 8.39 20.47 -8.75
C TRP A 86 8.12 20.47 -7.24
N LEU A 87 8.81 21.35 -6.50
CA LEU A 87 8.67 21.47 -5.04
C LEU A 87 7.28 21.93 -4.63
N GLU A 88 6.64 22.82 -5.40
CA GLU A 88 5.29 23.32 -5.09
C GLU A 88 4.20 22.24 -5.24
N ARG A 89 4.50 21.17 -6.00
CA ARG A 89 3.58 20.04 -6.19
C ARG A 89 3.71 19.00 -5.09
N LEU A 90 4.77 19.06 -4.30
CA LEU A 90 5.05 18.16 -3.19
C LEU A 90 4.45 18.76 -1.92
N SER A 91 3.60 18.00 -1.26
CA SER A 91 2.92 18.46 -0.05
C SER A 91 2.96 17.40 1.03
N LYS A 92 3.34 17.79 2.26
CA LYS A 92 3.21 16.94 3.44
C LYS A 92 1.74 16.85 3.80
N VAL A 93 1.20 15.63 3.86
CA VAL A 93 -0.22 15.38 4.15
C VAL A 93 -0.42 15.10 5.64
N CYS A 94 0.38 14.23 6.22
CA CYS A 94 0.28 13.88 7.63
C CYS A 94 1.61 13.40 8.22
N THR A 95 1.66 13.35 9.55
CA THR A 95 2.66 12.61 10.33
C THR A 95 1.93 11.52 11.10
N VAL A 96 2.49 10.31 11.11
CA VAL A 96 2.02 9.19 11.93
C VAL A 96 3.11 8.80 12.92
N SER A 97 2.70 8.58 14.16
CA SER A 97 3.56 8.25 15.30
C SER A 97 3.04 7.07 16.12
N THR A 98 1.83 6.60 15.80
CA THR A 98 1.19 5.43 16.41
C THR A 98 0.62 4.50 15.33
N VAL A 99 0.39 3.24 15.67
CA VAL A 99 -0.26 2.26 14.78
C VAL A 99 -1.68 2.70 14.44
N GLU A 100 -2.41 3.29 15.39
CA GLU A 100 -3.76 3.80 15.20
C GLU A 100 -3.79 4.97 14.21
N GLU A 101 -2.85 5.92 14.33
CA GLU A 101 -2.71 7.01 13.36
C GLU A 101 -2.39 6.50 11.95
N PHE A 102 -1.55 5.47 11.85
CA PHE A 102 -1.24 4.84 10.57
C PHE A 102 -2.50 4.26 9.91
N TRP A 103 -3.28 3.45 10.62
CA TRP A 103 -4.50 2.84 10.06
C TRP A 103 -5.59 3.87 9.79
N ALA A 104 -5.79 4.82 10.70
CA ALA A 104 -6.74 5.92 10.49
C ALA A 104 -6.39 6.74 9.24
N PHE A 105 -5.11 6.95 8.96
CA PHE A 105 -4.67 7.59 7.73
C PHE A 105 -4.85 6.68 6.51
N PHE A 106 -4.35 5.44 6.57
CA PHE A 106 -4.33 4.53 5.42
C PHE A 106 -5.74 4.23 4.90
N ASP A 107 -6.71 4.03 5.79
CA ASP A 107 -8.10 3.75 5.44
C ASP A 107 -8.81 4.94 4.77
N ASN A 108 -8.26 6.15 4.88
CA ASN A 108 -8.84 7.39 4.37
C ASN A 108 -8.13 7.97 3.14
N ILE A 109 -7.10 7.29 2.61
CA ILE A 109 -6.46 7.69 1.34
C ILE A 109 -6.94 6.85 0.16
N HIS A 110 -6.87 7.42 -1.03
CA HIS A 110 -7.10 6.64 -2.25
C HIS A 110 -6.02 5.56 -2.38
N PRO A 111 -6.39 4.32 -2.75
CA PRO A 111 -5.41 3.30 -3.05
C PRO A 111 -4.57 3.69 -4.29
N PRO A 112 -3.27 3.38 -4.32
CA PRO A 112 -2.41 3.68 -5.47
C PRO A 112 -2.98 3.25 -6.83
N SER A 113 -3.63 2.08 -6.89
CA SER A 113 -4.20 1.51 -8.11
C SER A 113 -5.32 2.35 -8.74
N GLY A 114 -6.02 3.15 -7.92
CA GLY A 114 -7.09 4.06 -8.33
C GLY A 114 -6.62 5.45 -8.73
N MET A 115 -5.31 5.72 -8.65
CA MET A 115 -4.72 7.01 -8.91
C MET A 115 -3.90 7.00 -10.21
N TYR A 116 -3.58 8.19 -10.73
CA TYR A 116 -2.70 8.32 -11.88
C TYR A 116 -1.98 9.67 -11.86
N GLY A 117 -0.72 9.69 -12.29
CA GLY A 117 0.04 10.94 -12.43
C GLY A 117 0.31 11.61 -11.08
N CYS A 118 0.58 10.81 -10.05
CA CYS A 118 1.00 11.29 -8.73
C CYS A 118 2.01 10.33 -8.11
N ASP A 119 2.68 10.79 -7.06
CA ASP A 119 3.55 9.94 -6.25
C ASP A 119 3.11 10.00 -4.79
N TYR A 120 3.12 8.83 -4.14
CA TYR A 120 3.01 8.71 -2.70
C TYR A 120 4.40 8.51 -2.12
N ASN A 121 4.74 9.27 -1.09
CA ASN A 121 6.04 9.22 -0.45
C ASN A 121 5.83 9.09 1.05
N PHE A 122 6.46 8.11 1.69
CA PHE A 122 6.34 7.85 3.11
C PHE A 122 7.72 7.79 3.73
N PHE A 123 8.15 8.88 4.36
CA PHE A 123 9.54 9.07 4.80
C PHE A 123 9.62 9.23 6.30
N ARG A 124 10.72 8.75 6.88
CA ARG A 124 11.03 8.92 8.30
C ARG A 124 11.00 10.41 8.66
N ASP A 125 10.53 10.74 9.86
CA ASP A 125 10.43 12.13 10.28
C ASP A 125 11.82 12.82 10.30
N GLY A 126 11.85 14.07 9.85
CA GLY A 126 13.11 14.81 9.60
C GLY A 126 13.82 14.49 8.28
N ILE A 127 13.29 13.58 7.45
CA ILE A 127 13.81 13.31 6.10
C ILE A 127 12.74 13.70 5.07
N GLU A 128 13.06 14.64 4.21
CA GLU A 128 12.20 15.02 3.08
C GLU A 128 12.42 14.08 1.89
N PRO A 129 11.40 13.83 1.05
CA PRO A 129 11.52 12.95 -0.13
C PRO A 129 12.22 13.67 -1.29
N LEU A 130 13.37 14.26 -1.01
CA LEU A 130 14.22 15.04 -1.91
C LEU A 130 15.56 14.31 -2.05
N TRP A 131 16.17 14.31 -3.22
CA TRP A 131 17.49 13.68 -3.38
C TRP A 131 18.60 14.60 -2.85
N GLU A 132 18.33 15.90 -2.71
CA GLU A 132 19.26 16.94 -2.28
C GLU A 132 19.56 16.92 -0.78
N VAL A 133 18.68 16.33 0.04
CA VAL A 133 18.88 16.32 1.49
C VAL A 133 20.01 15.38 1.88
N ALA A 134 20.70 15.72 2.97
CA ALA A 134 21.91 15.03 3.42
C ALA A 134 21.73 13.52 3.59
N GLN A 135 20.54 13.07 3.99
CA GLN A 135 20.21 11.67 4.20
C GLN A 135 19.98 10.91 2.90
N ASN A 136 19.69 11.57 1.78
CA ASN A 136 19.35 10.91 0.52
C ASN A 136 20.43 11.09 -0.56
N LYS A 137 21.23 12.15 -0.50
CA LYS A 137 22.17 12.53 -1.58
C LYS A 137 23.19 11.44 -1.96
N ASP A 138 23.71 10.72 -0.97
CA ASP A 138 24.70 9.64 -1.16
C ASP A 138 24.02 8.25 -1.15
N GLY A 139 22.69 8.25 -1.21
CA GLY A 139 21.83 7.09 -1.10
C GLY A 139 21.47 6.45 -2.44
N GLY A 140 20.54 5.52 -2.37
CA GLY A 140 19.97 4.88 -3.54
C GLY A 140 18.59 4.33 -3.26
N ARG A 141 18.01 3.66 -4.25
CA ARG A 141 16.69 3.05 -4.13
C ARG A 141 16.67 1.60 -4.58
N LEU A 142 16.02 0.76 -3.77
CA LEU A 142 15.59 -0.58 -4.13
C LEU A 142 14.24 -0.45 -4.84
N VAL A 143 14.21 -0.58 -6.16
CA VAL A 143 13.03 -0.33 -6.97
C VAL A 143 12.48 -1.59 -7.62
N ILE A 144 11.16 -1.68 -7.61
CA ILE A 144 10.37 -2.74 -8.23
C ILE A 144 9.45 -2.10 -9.25
N GLN A 145 9.49 -2.62 -10.48
CA GLN A 145 8.57 -2.22 -11.53
C GLN A 145 7.28 -3.05 -11.45
N VAL A 146 6.16 -2.34 -11.35
CA VAL A 146 4.81 -2.90 -11.35
C VAL A 146 4.16 -2.57 -12.68
N ASP A 147 4.34 -3.47 -13.65
CA ASP A 147 3.75 -3.30 -14.97
C ASP A 147 2.22 -3.22 -14.90
N LYS A 148 1.58 -2.63 -15.91
CA LYS A 148 0.12 -2.44 -15.95
C LYS A 148 -0.68 -3.73 -15.69
N GLN A 149 -0.16 -4.88 -16.13
CA GLN A 149 -0.79 -6.20 -15.92
C GLN A 149 -0.80 -6.64 -14.45
N ARG A 150 0.03 -6.02 -13.61
CA ARG A 150 0.21 -6.32 -12.18
C ARG A 150 -0.36 -5.22 -11.29
N ASN A 151 -1.17 -4.31 -11.83
CA ASN A 151 -1.72 -3.18 -11.09
C ASN A 151 -2.58 -3.64 -9.90
N GLU A 152 -3.20 -4.81 -9.99
CA GLU A 152 -3.93 -5.45 -8.88
C GLU A 152 -3.06 -5.78 -7.66
N LEU A 153 -1.74 -5.94 -7.84
CA LEU A 153 -0.80 -6.17 -6.74
C LEU A 153 -0.31 -4.86 -6.11
N LEU A 154 -0.52 -3.72 -6.78
CA LEU A 154 0.11 -2.44 -6.41
C LEU A 154 -0.28 -2.01 -4.99
N ASP A 155 -1.55 -2.13 -4.64
CA ASP A 155 -2.06 -1.67 -3.34
C ASP A 155 -1.54 -2.54 -2.20
N GLY A 156 -1.58 -3.86 -2.37
CA GLY A 156 -1.04 -4.81 -1.39
C GLY A 156 0.46 -4.64 -1.21
N TRP A 157 1.20 -4.46 -2.31
CA TRP A 157 2.64 -4.24 -2.26
C TRP A 157 3.02 -2.90 -1.63
N TRP A 158 2.24 -1.85 -1.90
CA TRP A 158 2.42 -0.58 -1.24
C TRP A 158 2.18 -0.69 0.26
N MET A 159 1.11 -1.37 0.68
CA MET A 159 0.85 -1.68 2.09
C MET A 159 2.03 -2.43 2.72
N GLU A 160 2.55 -3.48 2.07
CA GLU A 160 3.69 -4.24 2.58
C GLU A 160 4.94 -3.37 2.80
N PHE A 161 5.19 -2.41 1.92
CA PHE A 161 6.28 -1.45 2.09
C PHE A 161 6.07 -0.55 3.30
N LEU A 162 4.85 -0.01 3.46
CA LEU A 162 4.51 0.84 4.59
C LEU A 162 4.61 0.09 5.93
N LEU A 163 4.10 -1.14 5.98
CA LEU A 163 4.17 -2.01 7.16
C LEU A 163 5.62 -2.38 7.50
N ALA A 164 6.46 -2.66 6.51
CA ALA A 164 7.88 -2.91 6.71
C ALA A 164 8.60 -1.68 7.30
N CYS A 165 8.24 -0.47 6.85
CA CYS A 165 8.76 0.79 7.39
C CYS A 165 8.33 1.02 8.84
N ILE A 166 7.02 1.11 9.13
CA ILE A 166 6.55 1.44 10.49
C ILE A 166 6.84 0.32 11.50
N GLY A 167 6.93 -0.92 11.03
CA GLY A 167 7.26 -2.10 11.84
C GLY A 167 8.76 -2.31 12.02
N GLU A 168 9.62 -1.49 11.39
CA GLU A 168 11.09 -1.60 11.44
C GLU A 168 11.57 -3.02 11.12
N GLN A 169 11.00 -3.61 10.06
CA GLN A 169 11.17 -5.02 9.72
C GLN A 169 12.51 -5.35 9.04
N PHE A 170 13.38 -4.35 8.88
CA PHE A 170 14.72 -4.51 8.28
C PHE A 170 15.79 -4.85 9.32
N GLY A 171 15.40 -5.13 10.57
CA GLY A 171 16.32 -5.49 11.65
C GLY A 171 17.33 -4.39 11.93
N ASP A 172 18.61 -4.77 12.06
CA ASP A 172 19.72 -3.85 12.33
C ASP A 172 19.97 -2.85 11.19
N ASP A 173 19.48 -3.12 9.98
CA ASP A 173 19.64 -2.23 8.83
C ASP A 173 18.49 -1.20 8.70
N SER A 174 17.55 -1.17 9.63
CA SER A 174 16.40 -0.23 9.56
C SER A 174 16.84 1.24 9.60
N ASP A 175 17.99 1.54 10.21
CA ASP A 175 18.59 2.87 10.22
C ASP A 175 19.01 3.37 8.82
N GLN A 176 19.23 2.45 7.88
CA GLN A 176 19.54 2.79 6.49
C GLN A 176 18.31 3.29 5.74
N VAL A 177 17.09 2.97 6.19
CA VAL A 177 15.87 3.28 5.46
C VAL A 177 15.43 4.72 5.69
N CYS A 178 15.39 5.49 4.60
CA CYS A 178 14.89 6.86 4.57
C CYS A 178 13.38 6.91 4.39
N GLY A 179 12.85 6.11 3.45
CA GLY A 179 11.45 6.18 3.07
C GLY A 179 11.05 5.22 1.96
N ALA A 180 9.73 5.15 1.72
CA ALA A 180 9.12 4.43 0.62
C ALA A 180 8.52 5.41 -0.39
N VAL A 181 8.59 5.09 -1.68
CA VAL A 181 8.00 5.87 -2.77
C VAL A 181 7.19 4.95 -3.66
N CYS A 182 5.97 5.36 -4.01
CA CYS A 182 5.14 4.74 -5.04
C CYS A 182 4.89 5.74 -6.17
N ASN A 183 5.54 5.52 -7.32
CA ASN A 183 5.34 6.31 -8.52
C ASN A 183 4.21 5.73 -9.37
N ILE A 184 3.09 6.44 -9.46
CA ILE A 184 1.87 5.93 -10.08
C ILE A 184 1.76 6.47 -11.51
N ARG A 185 1.91 5.59 -12.51
CA ARG A 185 1.96 5.98 -13.93
C ARG A 185 1.15 5.01 -14.80
N ASN A 186 0.54 5.55 -15.87
CA ASN A 186 -0.33 4.79 -16.77
C ASN A 186 0.36 3.63 -17.50
N LYS A 187 1.68 3.73 -17.74
CA LYS A 187 2.46 2.71 -18.46
C LYS A 187 3.01 1.61 -17.54
N GLY A 188 2.78 1.72 -16.23
CA GLY A 188 3.39 0.86 -15.22
C GLY A 188 3.92 1.73 -14.08
N SER A 189 3.62 1.32 -12.86
CA SER A 189 4.03 2.00 -11.64
C SER A 189 5.39 1.48 -11.16
N LYS A 190 6.01 2.22 -10.25
CA LYS A 190 7.21 1.78 -9.53
C LYS A 190 6.97 1.91 -8.04
N ILE A 191 7.42 0.95 -7.25
CA ILE A 191 7.50 1.09 -5.79
C ILE A 191 8.97 0.94 -5.41
N SER A 192 9.46 1.78 -4.49
CA SER A 192 10.84 1.72 -4.04
C SER A 192 11.02 2.05 -2.57
N ILE A 193 12.04 1.45 -1.94
CA ILE A 193 12.61 1.91 -0.67
C ILE A 193 13.86 2.73 -0.99
N TRP A 194 13.97 3.91 -0.38
CA TRP A 194 15.16 4.76 -0.41
C TRP A 194 16.03 4.45 0.80
N THR A 195 17.32 4.29 0.56
CA THR A 195 18.33 4.06 1.59
C THR A 195 19.37 5.18 1.61
N THR A 196 19.96 5.41 2.78
CA THR A 196 20.79 6.60 3.03
C THR A 196 22.19 6.53 2.43
N ASN A 197 22.72 5.33 2.21
CA ASN A 197 24.07 5.13 1.71
C ASN A 197 24.11 4.01 0.66
N ALA A 198 24.39 4.37 -0.59
CA ALA A 198 24.49 3.42 -1.70
C ALA A 198 25.71 2.50 -1.61
N SER A 199 26.75 2.91 -0.88
CA SER A 199 27.99 2.14 -0.72
C SER A 199 27.86 0.98 0.27
N GLU A 200 26.84 1.00 1.14
CA GLU A 200 26.50 -0.08 2.09
C GLU A 200 25.77 -1.23 1.38
N GLU A 201 26.38 -1.80 0.35
CA GLU A 201 25.76 -2.80 -0.53
C GLU A 201 25.20 -4.00 0.24
N ASP A 202 25.93 -4.52 1.23
CA ASP A 202 25.48 -5.65 2.03
C ASP A 202 24.20 -5.35 2.81
N LYS A 203 24.08 -4.14 3.39
CA LYS A 203 22.87 -3.69 4.08
C LYS A 203 21.72 -3.53 3.08
N ASN A 204 21.99 -2.86 1.96
CA ASN A 204 21.01 -2.64 0.91
C ASN A 204 20.48 -3.96 0.33
N ARG A 205 21.34 -4.98 0.19
CA ARG A 205 20.94 -6.34 -0.22
C ARG A 205 20.05 -7.00 0.82
N ARG A 206 20.38 -6.93 2.12
CA ARG A 206 19.53 -7.49 3.18
C ARG A 206 18.16 -6.84 3.22
N ILE A 207 18.07 -5.51 3.11
CA ILE A 207 16.80 -4.78 2.99
C ILE A 207 16.01 -5.29 1.79
N GLY A 208 16.64 -5.43 0.63
CA GLY A 208 15.98 -5.91 -0.57
C GLY A 208 15.51 -7.37 -0.46
N HIS A 209 16.25 -8.25 0.21
CA HIS A 209 15.81 -9.61 0.51
C HIS A 209 14.56 -9.63 1.41
N VAL A 210 14.53 -8.82 2.47
CA VAL A 210 13.34 -8.66 3.32
C VAL A 210 12.13 -8.24 2.48
N LEU A 211 12.29 -7.24 1.61
CA LEU A 211 11.19 -6.81 0.72
C LEU A 211 10.74 -7.95 -0.20
N LYS A 212 11.68 -8.66 -0.82
CA LYS A 212 11.38 -9.77 -1.73
C LYS A 212 10.54 -10.86 -1.04
N ASP A 213 10.93 -11.25 0.17
CA ASP A 213 10.25 -12.29 0.95
C ASP A 213 8.82 -11.85 1.34
N ARG A 214 8.65 -10.60 1.78
CA ARG A 214 7.34 -10.03 2.12
C ARG A 214 6.38 -10.02 0.93
N LEU A 215 6.86 -9.58 -0.24
CA LEU A 215 6.06 -9.52 -1.45
C LEU A 215 5.72 -10.90 -2.03
N GLN A 216 6.58 -11.89 -1.82
CA GLN A 216 6.30 -13.28 -2.19
C GLN A 216 5.21 -13.86 -1.29
N ALA A 217 5.29 -13.62 0.02
CA ALA A 217 4.28 -14.06 0.99
C ALA A 217 2.89 -13.44 0.74
N SER A 218 2.82 -12.21 0.21
CA SER A 218 1.57 -11.51 -0.09
C SER A 218 0.97 -11.80 -1.48
N GLY A 219 1.44 -12.85 -2.18
CA GLY A 219 0.82 -13.33 -3.43
C GLY A 219 1.61 -13.02 -4.71
N GLY A 220 2.91 -12.71 -4.62
CA GLY A 220 3.77 -12.50 -5.78
C GLY A 220 4.05 -13.78 -6.60
N LEU A 221 3.21 -14.10 -7.60
CA LEU A 221 3.29 -15.34 -8.40
C LEU A 221 4.35 -15.39 -9.51
N LYS A 222 5.37 -14.53 -9.51
CA LYS A 222 6.48 -14.53 -10.49
C LYS A 222 7.78 -14.09 -9.80
N PRO A 223 8.97 -14.40 -10.36
CA PRO A 223 10.22 -13.89 -9.80
C PRO A 223 10.14 -12.36 -9.67
N ILE A 224 10.18 -11.88 -8.43
CA ILE A 224 10.22 -10.46 -8.11
C ILE A 224 11.66 -10.03 -8.29
N LYS A 225 11.87 -9.12 -9.25
CA LYS A 225 13.16 -8.51 -9.53
C LYS A 225 13.21 -7.16 -8.84
N ILE A 226 14.22 -6.97 -7.99
CA ILE A 226 14.49 -5.70 -7.32
C ILE A 226 15.81 -5.16 -7.85
N ASN A 227 15.78 -3.96 -8.40
CA ASN A 227 16.99 -3.27 -8.85
C ASN A 227 17.42 -2.27 -7.79
N PHE A 228 18.72 -2.18 -7.53
CA PHE A 228 19.28 -1.05 -6.80
C PHE A 228 19.77 0.02 -7.78
N GLU A 229 19.35 1.26 -7.58
CA GLU A 229 19.71 2.41 -8.41
C GLU A 229 20.25 3.55 -7.52
N ASP A 230 21.47 4.03 -7.76
CA ASP A 230 22.07 5.16 -7.04
C ASP A 230 21.32 6.46 -7.34
N HIS A 231 21.05 7.28 -6.32
CA HIS A 231 20.30 8.53 -6.50
C HIS A 231 21.00 9.52 -7.44
N GLU A 232 22.32 9.65 -7.32
CA GLU A 232 23.14 10.50 -8.20
C GLU A 232 22.93 10.15 -9.69
N VAL A 233 22.88 8.84 -10.01
CA VAL A 233 22.70 8.37 -11.39
C VAL A 233 21.25 8.56 -11.86
N VAL A 234 20.27 8.30 -11.00
CA VAL A 234 18.84 8.44 -11.30
C VAL A 234 18.51 9.89 -11.64
N GLN A 235 19.04 10.83 -10.86
CA GLN A 235 18.71 12.24 -10.97
C GLN A 235 19.24 12.89 -12.27
N GLN A 236 20.39 12.46 -12.75
CA GLN A 236 21.01 13.00 -13.96
C GLN A 236 20.36 12.50 -15.26
N LYS A 237 19.54 11.44 -15.21
CA LYS A 237 18.97 10.81 -16.40
C LYS A 237 17.52 11.18 -16.65
N THR A 238 17.23 11.52 -17.90
CA THR A 238 15.87 11.70 -18.45
C THR A 238 15.32 10.42 -19.12
N SER A 239 16.15 9.38 -19.26
CA SER A 239 15.79 8.11 -19.89
C SER A 239 15.19 7.12 -18.89
N SER A 240 14.31 6.25 -19.37
CA SER A 240 13.73 5.14 -18.59
C SER A 240 14.74 4.02 -18.27
N ALA A 241 15.86 3.94 -18.98
CA ALA A 241 16.91 2.94 -18.76
C ALA A 241 17.97 3.48 -17.78
N ILE A 242 17.72 3.25 -16.49
CA ILE A 242 18.64 3.60 -15.40
C ILE A 242 19.59 2.42 -15.18
N PRO A 243 20.92 2.64 -15.15
CA PRO A 243 21.88 1.61 -14.79
C PRO A 243 21.56 1.07 -13.39
N CYS A 244 21.38 -0.24 -13.32
CA CYS A 244 21.19 -0.96 -12.08
C CYS A 244 22.58 -1.26 -11.49
N ARG A 245 22.83 -0.86 -10.25
CA ARG A 245 24.09 -1.18 -9.55
C ARG A 245 24.18 -2.66 -9.27
N PHE A 246 23.12 -3.22 -8.68
CA PHE A 246 22.97 -4.65 -8.46
C PHE A 246 21.50 -5.04 -8.42
N MET A 247 21.24 -6.34 -8.58
CA MET A 247 19.91 -6.93 -8.63
C MET A 247 19.75 -8.00 -7.56
N ILE A 248 18.51 -8.18 -7.11
CA ILE A 248 18.06 -9.21 -6.16
C ILE A 248 16.93 -10.01 -6.78
#